data_AF-A0A952D3T7-F1
#
_entry.id   AF-A0A952D3T7-F1
#
_cell.length_a   1.000
_cell.length_b   1.000
_cell.length_c   1.000
_cell.angle_alpha   90.00
_cell.angle_beta   90.00
_cell.angle_gamma   90.00
#
_symmetry.space_group_name_H-M   'P 1'
#
loop_
_entity.id
_entity.type
_entity.pdbx_description
1 polymer ?
#
loop_
_entity_poly.entity_id
_entity_poly.type
_entity_poly.pdbx_seq_one_letter_code
_entity_poly.pdbx_strand_id
1 'polypeptide(L)' 'GCAQVIFLESDEVCETSYRDRGGKYQGQTGVTLPKT' A
#
# COMPACT_ATOMS: atom_id res chain seq x y z
N GLY A 1 -6.58 8.61 20.19
CA GLY A 1 -5.59 8.12 19.21
C GLY A 1 -6.31 7.22 18.22
N CYS A 2 -6.02 7.33 16.93
CA CYS A 2 -6.70 6.54 15.89
C CYS A 2 -6.02 5.19 15.68
N ALA A 3 -4.71 5.19 15.39
CA ALA A 3 -3.89 4.00 15.20
C ALA A 3 -2.40 4.40 15.15
N GLN A 4 -1.52 3.39 15.07
CA GLN A 4 -0.09 3.53 14.81
C GLN A 4 0.28 2.64 13.62
N VAL A 5 1.23 3.10 12.80
CA VAL A 5 1.83 2.29 11.74
C VAL A 5 3.15 1.73 12.24
N ILE A 6 3.35 0.42 12.04
CA ILE A 6 4.59 -0.29 12.35
C ILE A 6 5.13 -0.84 11.03
N PHE A 7 6.41 -0.60 10.76
CA PHE A 7 7.09 -1.11 9.58
C PHE A 7 7.85 -2.38 9.94
N LEU A 8 7.74 -3.39 9.10
CA LEU A 8 8.48 -4.64 9.20
C LEU A 8 9.38 -4.76 7.97
N GLU A 9 10.63 -5.15 8.19
CA GLU A 9 11.61 -5.36 7.13
C GLU A 9 11.41 -6.73 6.46
N SER A 10 11.72 -6.79 5.17
CA SER A 10 11.82 -8.03 4.41
C SER A 10 13.29 -8.36 4.22
N ASP A 11 13.64 -9.64 4.27
CA ASP A 11 15.01 -10.09 3.99
C ASP A 11 15.38 -9.92 2.51
N GLU A 12 14.39 -9.71 1.63
CA GLU A 12 14.58 -9.61 0.17
C GLU A 12 13.71 -8.51 -0.45
N VAL A 13 14.12 -8.03 -1.64
CA VAL A 13 13.34 -7.08 -2.44
C VAL A 13 12.09 -7.75 -3.00
N CYS A 14 10.95 -7.05 -2.96
CA CYS A 14 9.72 -7.51 -3.58
C CYS A 14 9.91 -7.76 -5.08
N GLU A 15 9.65 -8.97 -5.56
CA GLU A 15 9.64 -9.32 -7.00
C GLU A 15 8.69 -8.42 -7.80
N THR A 16 7.54 -8.08 -7.22
CA THR A 16 6.60 -7.11 -7.81
C THR A 16 6.04 -6.19 -6.73
N SER A 17 6.39 -4.90 -6.80
CA SER A 17 5.91 -3.91 -5.82
C SER A 17 4.42 -3.60 -6.01
N TYR A 18 3.82 -2.90 -5.04
CA TYR A 18 2.44 -2.41 -5.19
C TYR A 18 2.29 -1.45 -6.37
N ARG A 19 3.35 -0.68 -6.67
CA ARG A 19 3.44 0.20 -7.83
C ARG A 19 3.45 -0.60 -9.12
N ASP A 20 4.30 -1.63 -9.21
CA ASP A 20 4.44 -2.43 -10.44
C ASP A 20 3.17 -3.22 -10.75
N ARG A 21 2.42 -3.63 -9.71
CA ARG A 21 1.09 -4.23 -9.84
C ARG A 21 0.01 -3.29 -10.39
N GLY A 22 0.28 -1.99 -10.54
CA GLY A 22 -0.75 -1.00 -10.89
C GLY A 22 -1.86 -0.95 -9.83
N GLY A 23 -1.47 -1.00 -8.54
CA GLY A 23 -2.38 -1.16 -7.43
C GLY A 23 -3.58 -0.20 -7.48
N LYS A 24 -4.78 -0.76 -7.27
CA LYS A 24 -6.10 -0.10 -7.34
C LYS A 24 -6.19 1.26 -6.63
N TYR A 25 -5.41 1.42 -5.56
CA TYR A 25 -5.38 2.60 -4.67
C TYR A 25 -3.99 3.23 -4.56
N GLN A 26 -3.08 2.96 -5.51
CA GLN A 26 -1.80 3.64 -5.59
C GLN A 26 -2.01 5.16 -5.68
N GLY A 27 -1.36 5.93 -4.81
CA GLY A 27 -1.44 7.40 -4.80
C GLY A 27 -2.72 7.99 -4.19
N GLN A 28 -3.44 7.23 -3.37
CA GLN A 28 -4.62 7.72 -2.66
C GLN A 28 -4.29 8.87 -1.68
N THR A 29 -5.01 9.99 -1.77
CA THR A 29 -4.81 11.20 -0.94
C THR A 29 -5.87 11.43 0.13
N GLY A 30 -6.98 10.68 0.08
CA GLY A 30 -8.09 10.81 1.02
C GLY A 30 -8.92 9.54 1.09
N VAL A 31 -10.10 9.59 1.71
CA VAL A 31 -10.99 8.41 1.80
C VAL A 31 -11.56 8.11 0.41
N THR A 32 -11.29 6.90 -0.11
CA THR A 32 -11.73 6.46 -1.44
C THR A 32 -12.74 5.33 -1.30
N LEU A 33 -13.85 5.43 -2.04
CA LEU A 33 -14.86 4.36 -2.11
C LEU A 33 -14.28 3.10 -2.79
N PRO A 34 -14.83 1.91 -2.51
CA PRO A 34 -14.38 0.69 -3.18
C PRO A 34 -14.52 0.81 -4.70
N LYS A 35 -13.42 0.60 -5.43
CA LYS A 35 -13.51 0.37 -6.88
C LYS A 35 -13.89 -1.11 -7.10
N THR A 36 -14.41 -1.53 -8.26
CA THR A 36 -14.52 -2.95 -8.64
C THR A 36 -13.22 -3.42 -9.26
#